data_AF-A0A965JW69-F1
#
_entry.id   AF-A0A965JW69-F1
#
_cell.length_a   1.000
_cell.length_b   1.000
_cell.length_c   1.000
_cell.angle_alpha   90.00
_cell.angle_beta   90.00
_cell.angle_gamma   90.00
#
_symmetry.space_group_name_H-M   'P 1'
#
loop_
_entity.id
_entity.type
_entity.pdbx_description
1 polymer ?
#
loop_
_entity_poly.entity_id
_entity_poly.type
_entity_poly.pdbx_seq_one_letter_code
_entity_poly.pdbx_strand_id
1 'polypeptide(L)'
;MNLIADFSFFWLIPITFISLGLTFLIYQNKNWVKELKSKQRFILRALRFSSLFLILFLLLGIILQATNYREEKPVFISLIDNSSSMMNYKDSSVIKNQITRFKKELADQFKD
;
A
#
# COMPACT_ATOMS: atom_id res chain seq x y z
N MET A 1 8.90 1.25 -3.89
CA MET A 1 8.66 0.60 -2.58
C MET A 1 8.19 1.67 -1.64
N ASN A 2 6.92 1.65 -1.27
CA ASN A 2 6.32 2.70 -0.46
C ASN A 2 6.09 2.17 0.96
N LEU A 3 6.38 3.00 1.95
CA LEU A 3 6.04 2.73 3.34
C LEU A 3 4.65 3.30 3.59
N ILE A 4 3.72 2.42 3.97
CA ILE A 4 2.36 2.78 4.33
C ILE A 4 2.16 2.37 5.78
N ALA A 5 1.51 3.22 6.56
CA ALA A 5 1.13 2.93 7.92
C ALA A 5 -0.38 3.14 8.05
N ASP A 6 -1.06 2.20 8.72
CA ASP A 6 -2.50 2.30 8.97
C ASP A 6 -2.83 3.48 9.89
N PHE A 7 -1.90 3.81 10.79
CA PHE A 7 -1.98 4.96 11.66
C PHE A 7 -0.99 6.06 11.24
N SER A 8 -1.36 7.31 11.54
CA SER A 8 -0.50 8.45 11.27
C SER A 8 0.84 8.35 12.00
N PHE A 9 1.94 8.66 11.30
CA PHE A 9 3.29 8.71 11.88
C PHE A 9 3.44 9.69 13.05
N PHE A 10 2.51 10.63 13.23
CA PHE A 10 2.48 11.50 14.41
C PHE A 10 2.38 10.73 15.73
N TRP A 11 1.84 9.51 15.71
CA TRP A 11 1.81 8.62 16.89
C TRP A 11 3.19 8.18 17.38
N LEU A 12 4.25 8.34 16.58
CA LEU A 12 5.61 8.05 17.03
C LEU A 12 6.01 8.92 18.22
N ILE A 13 5.58 10.19 18.26
CA ILE A 13 5.91 11.13 19.32
C ILE A 13 5.38 10.63 20.68
N PRO A 14 4.06 10.39 20.88
CA PRO A 14 3.56 9.87 22.14
C PRO A 14 4.12 8.48 22.47
N ILE A 15 4.34 7.60 21.47
CA ILE A 15 4.95 6.28 21.70
C ILE A 15 6.36 6.41 22.29
N THR A 16 7.17 7.33 21.81
CA THR A 16 8.51 7.59 22.35
C THR A 16 8.43 8.07 23.80
N PHE A 17 7.55 9.04 24.11
CA PHE A 17 7.38 9.55 25.47
C PHE A 17 6.86 8.48 26.43
N ILE A 18 5.87 7.68 26.02
CA ILE A 18 5.33 6.57 26.82
C ILE A 18 6.43 5.54 27.09
N SER A 19 7.21 5.16 26.06
CA SER A 19 8.27 4.16 26.20
C SER A 19 9.40 4.63 27.11
N LEU A 20 9.77 5.91 27.03
CA LEU A 20 10.75 6.54 27.93
C LEU A 20 10.22 6.60 29.37
N GLY A 21 8.98 7.06 29.54
CA GLY A 21 8.31 7.15 30.84
C GLY A 21 8.22 5.79 31.54
N LEU A 22 7.73 4.76 30.84
CA LEU A 22 7.65 3.40 31.37
C LEU A 22 9.02 2.83 31.73
N THR A 23 10.03 3.04 30.87
CA THR A 23 11.40 2.60 31.16
C THR A 23 11.95 3.26 32.42
N PHE A 24 11.72 4.55 32.60
CA PHE A 24 12.12 5.28 33.80
C PHE A 24 11.40 4.76 35.06
N LEU A 25 10.07 4.62 35.00
CA LEU A 25 9.25 4.11 36.11
C LEU A 25 9.65 2.70 36.55
N ILE A 26 9.95 1.80 35.60
CA ILE A 26 10.35 0.41 35.90
C ILE A 26 11.67 0.36 36.67
N TYR A 27 12.60 1.26 36.38
CA TYR A 27 13.97 1.21 36.91
C TYR A 27 14.28 2.23 38.02
N GLN A 28 13.41 3.20 38.32
CA GLN A 28 13.66 4.18 39.39
C GLN A 28 13.76 3.55 40.79
N ASN A 29 12.94 2.52 41.06
CA ASN A 29 12.77 1.94 42.40
C ASN A 29 13.50 0.60 42.58
N LYS A 30 14.44 0.27 41.68
CA LYS A 30 15.18 -1.01 41.72
C LYS A 30 16.60 -0.79 42.21
N ASN A 31 16.90 -1.22 43.44
CA ASN A 31 18.21 -1.05 44.07
C ASN A 31 19.33 -1.74 43.29
N TRP A 32 19.11 -2.96 42.79
CA TRP A 32 20.09 -3.69 41.97
C TRP A 32 20.52 -2.93 40.71
N VAL A 33 19.66 -2.06 40.16
CA VAL A 33 20.00 -1.24 38.98
C VAL A 33 20.94 -0.09 39.36
N LYS A 34 20.85 0.39 40.60
CA LYS A 34 21.73 1.42 41.15
C LYS A 34 23.13 0.86 41.47
N GLU A 35 23.24 -0.44 41.68
CA GLU A 35 24.52 -1.15 41.90
C GLU A 35 25.28 -1.42 40.59
N LEU A 36 24.58 -1.41 39.44
CA LEU A 36 25.21 -1.59 38.14
C LEU A 36 26.12 -0.42 37.76
N LYS A 37 27.20 -0.74 37.01
CA LYS A 37 28.07 0.26 36.37
C LYS A 37 27.26 1.16 35.43
N SER A 38 27.68 2.42 35.30
CA SER A 38 26.99 3.43 34.47
C SER A 38 26.69 2.95 33.04
N LYS A 39 27.66 2.28 32.38
CA LYS A 39 27.47 1.69 31.04
C LYS A 39 26.41 0.58 31.02
N GLN A 40 26.46 -0.34 31.99
CA GLN A 40 25.49 -1.45 32.08
C GLN A 40 24.07 -0.94 32.33
N ARG A 41 23.93 0.07 33.20
CA ARG A 41 22.66 0.75 33.47
C ARG A 41 22.11 1.43 32.21
N PHE A 42 22.96 2.11 31.45
CA PHE A 42 22.56 2.74 30.19
C PHE A 42 22.10 1.70 29.16
N ILE A 43 22.88 0.64 28.95
CA ILE A 43 22.52 -0.46 28.03
C ILE A 43 21.19 -1.10 28.43
N LEU A 44 21.00 -1.38 29.72
CA LEU A 44 19.76 -1.97 30.23
C LEU A 44 18.54 -1.07 29.95
N ARG A 45 18.66 0.24 30.21
CA ARG A 45 17.60 1.21 29.92
C ARG A 45 17.35 1.34 28.41
N ALA A 46 18.40 1.39 27.60
CA ALA A 46 18.29 1.47 26.15
C ALA A 46 17.60 0.22 25.57
N LEU A 47 17.95 -0.97 26.05
CA LEU A 47 17.34 -2.23 25.62
C LEU A 47 15.86 -2.28 26.00
N ARG A 48 15.52 -1.85 27.22
CA ARG A 48 14.13 -1.80 27.69
C ARG A 48 13.29 -0.81 26.91
N PHE A 49 13.80 0.41 26.71
CA PHE A 49 13.17 1.42 25.87
C PHE A 49 12.95 0.88 24.46
N SER A 50 13.99 0.31 23.84
CA SER A 50 13.91 -0.22 22.48
C SER A 50 12.88 -1.33 22.37
N SER A 51 12.80 -2.22 23.37
CA SER A 51 11.78 -3.27 23.39
C SER A 51 10.36 -2.71 23.46
N LEU A 52 10.08 -1.79 24.38
CA LEU A 52 8.75 -1.16 24.50
C LEU A 52 8.38 -0.34 23.26
N PHE A 53 9.33 0.44 22.78
CA PHE A 53 9.18 1.26 21.57
C PHE A 53 8.89 0.38 20.35
N LEU A 54 9.66 -0.69 20.15
CA LEU A 54 9.48 -1.59 19.01
C LEU A 54 8.11 -2.27 19.03
N ILE A 55 7.62 -2.71 20.20
CA ILE A 55 6.28 -3.28 20.32
C ILE A 55 5.24 -2.26 19.86
N LEU A 56 5.25 -1.05 20.43
CA LEU A 56 4.29 0.00 20.08
C LEU A 56 4.43 0.49 18.63
N PHE A 57 5.66 0.55 18.11
CA PHE A 57 5.96 0.90 16.73
C PHE A 57 5.39 -0.12 15.75
N LEU A 58 5.52 -1.42 16.04
CA LEU A 58 4.95 -2.48 15.22
C LEU A 58 3.42 -2.48 15.27
N LEU A 59 2.82 -2.05 16.39
CA LEU A 59 1.37 -1.83 16.49
C LEU A 59 0.84 -0.72 15.57
N LEU A 60 1.69 0.15 15.01
CA LEU A 60 1.27 1.15 14.02
C LEU A 60 0.93 0.54 12.64
N GLY A 61 1.17 -0.76 12.45
CA GLY A 61 0.83 -1.44 11.20
C GLY A 61 1.65 -0.92 10.01
N ILE A 62 2.97 -0.77 10.21
CA ILE A 62 3.86 -0.29 9.14
C ILE A 62 4.07 -1.44 8.14
N ILE A 63 3.58 -1.24 6.92
CA ILE A 63 3.63 -2.21 5.84
C ILE A 63 4.55 -1.68 4.74
N LEU A 64 5.49 -2.53 4.33
CA LEU A 64 6.32 -2.31 3.14
C LEU A 64 5.51 -2.74 1.92
N GLN A 65 4.94 -1.78 1.20
CA GLN A 65 4.22 -2.07 -0.03
C GLN A 65 5.19 -2.12 -1.21
N ALA A 66 5.35 -3.33 -1.78
CA ALA A 66 6.03 -3.56 -3.04
C ALA A 66 4.98 -3.74 -4.14
N THR A 67 4.34 -2.65 -4.57
CA THR A 67 3.48 -2.69 -5.76
C THR A 67 4.35 -2.77 -7.00
N ASN A 68 4.22 -3.85 -7.75
CA ASN A 68 4.73 -3.93 -9.11
C ASN A 68 3.61 -3.46 -10.04
N TYR A 69 3.63 -2.18 -10.39
CA TYR A 69 2.71 -1.66 -11.39
C TYR A 69 3.14 -2.19 -12.76
N ARG A 70 2.22 -2.88 -13.45
CA ARG A 70 2.39 -3.25 -14.85
C ARG A 70 1.40 -2.44 -15.65
N GLU A 71 1.92 -1.60 -16.52
CA GLU A 71 1.12 -0.96 -17.56
C GLU A 71 0.77 -2.02 -18.59
N GLU A 72 -0.47 -2.49 -18.57
CA GLU A 72 -1.03 -3.37 -19.59
C GLU A 72 -1.89 -2.52 -20.53
N LYS A 73 -1.72 -2.72 -21.84
CA LYS A 73 -2.56 -2.02 -22.82
C LYS A 73 -4.02 -2.48 -22.67
N PRO A 74 -5.01 -1.58 -22.84
CA PRO A 74 -6.41 -1.96 -22.75
C PRO A 74 -6.77 -2.94 -23.89
N VAL A 75 -7.47 -4.03 -23.54
CA VAL A 75 -7.97 -5.00 -24.52
C VAL A 75 -9.42 -4.67 -24.85
N PHE A 76 -9.69 -4.29 -26.09
CA PHE A 76 -11.05 -4.08 -26.59
C PHE A 76 -11.61 -5.37 -27.20
N ILE A 77 -12.69 -5.90 -26.61
CA ILE A 77 -13.41 -7.06 -27.14
C ILE A 77 -14.72 -6.57 -27.77
N SER A 78 -14.81 -6.64 -29.10
CA SER A 78 -16.03 -6.34 -29.85
C SER A 78 -16.66 -7.61 -30.40
N LEU A 79 -17.93 -7.87 -30.09
CA LEU A 79 -18.69 -8.97 -30.67
C LEU A 79 -19.60 -8.45 -31.78
N ILE A 80 -19.55 -9.10 -32.94
CA ILE A 80 -20.37 -8.73 -34.10
C ILE A 80 -21.13 -9.97 -34.55
N ASP A 81 -22.45 -9.86 -34.59
CA ASP A 81 -23.31 -10.89 -35.14
C ASP A 81 -23.28 -10.84 -36.68
N ASN A 82 -22.91 -11.97 -37.31
CA ASN A 82 -22.89 -12.15 -38.76
C ASN A 82 -24.04 -13.05 -39.23
N SER A 83 -25.09 -13.21 -38.43
CA SER A 83 -26.28 -13.97 -38.80
C SER A 83 -26.95 -13.38 -40.05
N SER A 84 -27.52 -14.24 -40.88
CA SER A 84 -28.21 -13.82 -42.12
C SER A 84 -29.40 -12.90 -41.87
N SER A 85 -30.03 -13.01 -40.69
CA SER A 85 -31.09 -12.10 -40.22
C SER A 85 -30.64 -10.64 -40.13
N MET A 86 -29.37 -10.37 -39.86
CA MET A 86 -28.85 -9.00 -39.78
C MET A 86 -28.85 -8.28 -41.14
N MET A 87 -28.86 -9.03 -42.24
CA MET A 87 -28.87 -8.47 -43.60
C MET A 87 -30.28 -8.09 -44.08
N ASN A 88 -31.33 -8.57 -43.41
CA ASN A 88 -32.73 -8.39 -43.82
C ASN A 88 -33.32 -7.01 -43.49
N TYR A 89 -32.59 -6.19 -42.73
CA TYR A 89 -33.02 -4.83 -42.40
C TYR A 89 -32.68 -3.86 -43.53
N LYS A 90 -33.57 -2.90 -43.78
CA LYS A 90 -33.42 -1.86 -44.82
C LYS A 90 -32.11 -1.07 -44.72
N ASP A 91 -31.55 -1.01 -43.50
CA ASP A 91 -30.35 -0.25 -43.17
C ASP A 91 -29.09 -1.13 -43.01
N SER A 92 -29.14 -2.40 -43.44
CA SER A 92 -28.04 -3.36 -43.27
C SER A 92 -26.71 -2.89 -43.90
N SER A 93 -26.78 -2.16 -45.01
CA SER A 93 -25.61 -1.53 -45.64
C SER A 93 -25.01 -0.38 -44.81
N VAL A 94 -25.86 0.40 -44.12
CA VAL A 94 -25.43 1.50 -43.24
C VAL A 94 -24.75 0.94 -41.99
N ILE A 95 -25.33 -0.10 -41.38
CA ILE A 95 -24.79 -0.77 -40.19
C ILE A 95 -23.41 -1.38 -40.49
N LYS A 96 -23.24 -2.02 -41.65
CA LYS A 96 -21.94 -2.56 -42.09
C LYS A 96 -20.87 -1.48 -42.16
N ASN A 97 -21.20 -0.32 -42.72
CA ASN A 97 -20.26 0.81 -42.82
C ASN A 97 -19.91 1.39 -41.45
N GLN A 98 -20.88 1.47 -40.53
CA GLN A 98 -20.66 1.92 -39.15
C GLN A 98 -19.72 0.99 -38.39
N ILE A 99 -19.89 -0.33 -38.52
CA ILE A 99 -19.01 -1.33 -37.89
C ILE A 99 -17.57 -1.20 -38.41
N THR A 100 -17.39 -1.06 -39.72
CA THR A 100 -16.06 -0.85 -40.31
C THR A 100 -15.42 0.45 -39.84
N ARG A 101 -16.20 1.53 -39.76
CA ARG A 101 -15.73 2.82 -39.26
C ARG A 101 -15.33 2.74 -37.79
N PHE A 102 -16.15 2.12 -36.95
CA PHE A 102 -15.88 1.90 -35.53
C PHE A 102 -14.58 1.11 -35.30
N LYS A 103 -14.36 0.02 -36.05
CA LYS A 103 -13.11 -0.75 -35.98
C LYS A 103 -11.89 0.09 -36.35
N LYS A 104 -12.02 0.94 -37.38
CA LYS A 104 -10.95 1.82 -37.83
C LYS A 104 -10.64 2.90 -36.79
N GLU A 105 -11.66 3.56 -36.24
CA GLU A 105 -11.50 4.60 -35.22
C GLU A 105 -10.88 4.03 -33.94
N LEU A 106 -11.29 2.83 -33.50
CA LEU A 106 -10.65 2.13 -32.38
C LEU A 106 -9.18 1.80 -32.69
N ALA A 107 -8.90 1.28 -33.89
CA ALA A 107 -7.53 0.97 -34.28
C ALA A 107 -6.67 2.23 -34.39
N ASP A 108 -7.21 3.36 -34.83
CA ASP A 108 -6.45 4.60 -35.01
C ASP A 108 -6.24 5.34 -33.67
N GLN A 109 -7.18 5.25 -32.72
CA GLN A 109 -7.05 5.87 -31.39
C GLN A 109 -6.15 5.08 -30.42
N PHE A 110 -6.08 3.76 -30.58
CA PHE A 110 -5.37 2.86 -29.66
C PHE A 110 -4.28 2.02 -30.36
N LYS A 111 -3.94 2.32 -31.61
CA LYS A 111 -2.65 1.91 -32.20
C LYS A 111 -1.54 2.67 -31.50
N ASP A 112 -0.40 2.00 -31.38
CA ASP A 112 0.86 2.58 -30.91
C ASP A 112 1.20 3.92 -31.58
#